data_AF-A0A7S1AWE1-F1
#
_entry.id   AF-A0A7S1AWE1-F1
#
_cell.length_a   1.000
_cell.length_b   1.000
_cell.length_c   1.000
_cell.angle_alpha   90.00
_cell.angle_beta   90.00
_cell.angle_gamma   90.00
#
_symmetry.space_group_name_H-M   'P 1'
#
loop_
_entity.id
_entity.type
_entity.pdbx_description
1 polymer ?
#
loop_
_entity_poly.entity_id
_entity_poly.type
_entity_poly.pdbx_seq_one_letter_code
_entity_poly.pdbx_strand_id
1 'polypeptide(L)'
;MPVEVIPVEQVDDEEFVELQEDYEDQCNDVVDLQHRLRAAQLEVEQLRIRLRANCGRQKMAPPPALLPGAAASDSQQRACDISSCLRWIAEHADLSRVEVLDVGLEVLVSGHSANLKRVVQWPLTTPDGRELRVSVPVEQEREMRAILEDVRVLGDLDAATAHLLAATWEVVPGELATCHPTSVEPAVLLANQDGEGILVATWPTAAALDSFRAAHSSVGGSPLVGERVEVDYEGQWYSGLLHSVDSTGRAGVVCDVDAPGILTIAGFGSVRRIASEVPPLFTDSAMTLLSRGRAPRSRACRRARSAM
;
A
#
# COMPACT_ATOMS: atom_id res chain seq x y z
N MET A 1 -20.78 -62.29 15.64
CA MET A 1 -21.00 -60.92 16.15
C MET A 1 -22.38 -60.49 15.67
N PRO A 2 -23.28 -60.05 16.56
CA PRO A 2 -24.61 -59.59 16.15
C PRO A 2 -24.46 -58.29 15.35
N VAL A 3 -25.13 -58.24 14.20
CA VAL A 3 -25.21 -57.04 13.35
C VAL A 3 -26.30 -56.17 13.97
N GLU A 4 -25.92 -55.06 14.59
CA GLU A 4 -26.87 -54.02 14.99
C GLU A 4 -27.49 -53.43 13.73
N VAL A 5 -28.78 -53.71 13.53
CA VAL A 5 -29.60 -53.06 12.52
C VAL A 5 -29.87 -51.66 13.03
N ILE A 6 -29.16 -50.67 12.49
CA ILE A 6 -29.39 -49.26 12.79
C ILE A 6 -30.79 -48.92 12.28
N PRO A 7 -31.70 -48.43 13.14
CA PRO A 7 -33.02 -47.98 12.69
C PRO A 7 -32.82 -46.83 11.70
N VAL A 8 -33.37 -47.00 10.51
CA VAL A 8 -33.45 -45.94 9.51
C VAL A 8 -34.36 -44.87 10.11
N GLU A 9 -33.77 -43.79 10.60
CA GLU A 9 -34.49 -42.60 11.02
C GLU A 9 -35.35 -42.16 9.83
N GLN A 10 -36.68 -42.18 10.03
CA GLN A 10 -37.62 -41.63 9.08
C GLN A 10 -37.38 -40.14 9.09
N VAL A 11 -36.74 -39.62 8.05
CA VAL A 11 -36.65 -38.18 7.84
C VAL A 11 -38.09 -37.69 7.69
N ASP A 12 -38.53 -36.84 8.62
CA ASP A 12 -39.89 -36.31 8.62
C ASP A 12 -40.09 -35.52 7.33
N ASP A 13 -41.17 -35.81 6.59
CA ASP A 13 -41.48 -35.18 5.30
C ASP A 13 -41.57 -33.64 5.42
N GLU A 14 -41.83 -33.11 6.62
CA GLU A 14 -41.87 -31.67 6.92
C GLU A 14 -40.50 -31.00 6.83
N GLU A 15 -39.43 -31.64 7.34
CA GLU A 15 -38.06 -31.10 7.28
C GLU A 15 -37.55 -31.02 5.83
N PHE A 16 -37.97 -32.00 5.01
CA PHE A 16 -37.64 -32.00 3.58
C PHE A 16 -38.32 -30.84 2.83
N VAL A 17 -39.57 -30.50 3.17
CA VAL A 17 -40.29 -29.37 2.56
C VAL A 17 -39.63 -28.05 2.95
N GLU A 18 -39.30 -27.85 4.23
CA GLU A 18 -38.63 -26.62 4.70
C GLU A 18 -37.27 -26.42 4.02
N LEU A 19 -36.46 -27.48 3.92
CA LEU A 19 -35.16 -27.42 3.24
C LEU A 19 -35.32 -27.12 1.73
N GLN A 20 -36.39 -27.60 1.09
CA GLN A 20 -36.67 -27.30 -0.30
C GLN A 20 -37.07 -25.83 -0.50
N GLU A 21 -37.91 -25.28 0.38
CA GLU A 21 -38.28 -23.86 0.36
C GLU A 21 -37.05 -22.95 0.55
N ASP A 22 -36.20 -23.26 1.54
CA ASP A 22 -34.94 -22.54 1.78
C ASP A 22 -34.00 -22.59 0.56
N TYR A 23 -33.93 -23.73 -0.12
CA TYR A 23 -33.12 -23.88 -1.32
C TYR A 23 -33.67 -23.02 -2.48
N GLU A 24 -34.99 -23.01 -2.67
CA GLU A 24 -35.65 -22.20 -3.69
C GLU A 24 -35.45 -20.68 -3.42
N ASP A 25 -35.57 -20.26 -2.17
CA ASP A 25 -35.31 -18.88 -1.75
C ASP A 25 -33.85 -18.47 -1.97
N GLN A 26 -32.89 -19.32 -1.61
CA GLN A 26 -31.47 -19.08 -1.90
C GLN A 26 -31.19 -19.00 -3.41
N CYS A 27 -31.87 -19.82 -4.22
CA CYS A 27 -31.76 -19.74 -5.68
C CYS A 27 -32.28 -18.39 -6.21
N ASN A 28 -33.39 -17.89 -5.67
CA ASN A 28 -33.95 -16.58 -6.04
C ASN A 28 -33.01 -15.43 -5.67
N ASP A 29 -32.44 -15.46 -4.46
CA ASP A 29 -31.47 -14.45 -4.00
C ASP A 29 -30.24 -14.36 -4.91
N VAL A 30 -29.74 -15.50 -5.39
CA VAL A 30 -28.61 -15.54 -6.34
C VAL A 30 -28.97 -14.85 -7.65
N VAL A 31 -30.19 -15.05 -8.17
CA VAL A 31 -30.66 -14.39 -9.40
C VAL A 31 -30.75 -12.87 -9.21
N ASP A 32 -31.28 -12.43 -8.08
CA ASP A 32 -31.39 -11.01 -7.76
C ASP A 32 -30.04 -10.33 -7.60
N LEU A 33 -29.08 -10.97 -6.93
CA LEU A 33 -27.71 -10.48 -6.85
C LEU A 33 -27.03 -10.42 -8.22
N GLN A 34 -27.25 -11.41 -9.09
CA GLN A 34 -26.76 -11.37 -10.46
C GLN A 34 -27.37 -10.23 -11.28
N HIS A 35 -28.64 -9.89 -11.05
CA HIS A 35 -29.30 -8.75 -11.68
C HIS A 35 -28.72 -7.41 -11.19
N ARG A 36 -28.50 -7.26 -9.88
CA ARG A 36 -27.86 -6.06 -9.31
C ARG A 36 -26.43 -5.89 -9.82
N LEU A 37 -25.67 -6.97 -9.92
CA LEU A 37 -24.30 -6.94 -10.45
C LEU A 37 -24.28 -6.52 -11.93
N ARG A 38 -25.19 -7.07 -12.75
CA ARG A 38 -25.34 -6.65 -14.16
C ARG A 38 -25.77 -5.19 -14.29
N ALA A 39 -26.68 -4.71 -13.45
CA ALA A 39 -27.10 -3.31 -13.44
C ALA A 39 -25.93 -2.37 -13.08
N ALA A 40 -25.17 -2.68 -12.03
CA ALA A 40 -24.00 -1.91 -11.63
C ALA A 40 -22.91 -1.88 -12.71
N GLN A 41 -22.68 -3.01 -13.40
CA GLN A 41 -21.73 -3.06 -14.53
C GLN A 41 -22.14 -2.12 -15.68
N LEU A 42 -23.43 -2.04 -16.01
CA LEU A 42 -23.93 -1.12 -17.03
C LEU A 42 -23.75 0.35 -16.63
N GLU A 43 -23.96 0.69 -15.36
CA GLU A 43 -23.70 2.05 -14.85
C GLU A 43 -22.23 2.42 -14.93
N VAL A 44 -21.32 1.50 -14.58
CA VAL A 44 -19.87 1.72 -14.71
C VAL A 44 -19.47 1.95 -16.17
N GLU A 45 -19.98 1.14 -17.11
CA GLU A 45 -19.71 1.34 -18.53
C GLU A 45 -20.30 2.66 -19.05
N GLN A 46 -21.48 3.06 -18.57
CA GLN A 46 -22.06 4.37 -18.92
C GLN A 46 -21.20 5.53 -18.39
N LEU A 47 -20.74 5.46 -17.14
CA LEU A 47 -19.86 6.46 -16.55
C LEU A 47 -18.53 6.52 -17.29
N ARG A 48 -17.97 5.36 -17.68
CA ARG A 48 -16.75 5.27 -18.48
C ARG A 48 -16.92 5.94 -19.85
N ILE A 49 -18.06 5.73 -20.52
CA ILE A 49 -18.38 6.41 -21.77
C ILE A 49 -18.52 7.92 -21.56
N ARG A 50 -19.18 8.38 -20.49
CA ARG A 50 -19.31 9.81 -20.16
C ARG A 50 -17.96 10.45 -19.89
N LEU A 51 -17.10 9.81 -19.10
CA LEU A 51 -15.75 10.25 -18.85
C LEU A 51 -14.95 10.30 -20.16
N ARG A 52 -15.02 9.28 -21.01
CA ARG A 52 -14.36 9.27 -22.32
C ARG A 52 -14.87 10.36 -23.25
N ALA A 53 -16.17 10.63 -23.26
CA ALA A 53 -16.79 11.68 -24.08
C ALA A 53 -16.43 13.09 -23.58
N ASN A 54 -16.34 13.31 -22.26
CA ASN A 54 -15.90 14.57 -21.69
C ASN A 54 -14.39 14.79 -21.82
N CYS A 55 -13.57 13.74 -21.66
CA CYS A 55 -12.13 13.80 -21.91
C CYS A 55 -11.81 13.96 -23.40
N GLY A 56 -12.63 13.43 -24.31
CA GLY A 56 -12.44 13.52 -25.75
C GLY A 56 -12.68 14.90 -26.38
N ARG A 57 -13.16 15.90 -25.62
CA ARG A 57 -13.18 17.31 -26.07
C ARG A 57 -11.89 18.06 -25.77
N GLN A 58 -10.96 17.48 -25.00
CA GLN A 58 -9.54 17.78 -25.22
C GLN A 58 -9.14 17.06 -26.51
N LYS A 59 -9.14 17.80 -27.62
CA LYS A 59 -8.78 17.30 -28.96
C LYS A 59 -7.50 16.46 -28.89
N MET A 60 -7.62 15.14 -29.05
CA MET A 60 -6.56 14.32 -29.63
C MET A 60 -6.35 14.81 -31.06
N ALA A 61 -5.46 15.79 -31.21
CA ALA A 61 -4.70 15.97 -32.44
C ALA A 61 -3.83 14.71 -32.66
N PRO A 62 -3.51 14.35 -33.92
CA PRO A 62 -2.54 13.29 -34.21
C PRO A 62 -1.20 13.57 -33.50
N PRO A 63 -0.35 12.55 -33.25
CA PRO A 63 0.89 12.72 -32.49
C PRO A 63 1.66 13.91 -33.05
N PRO A 64 1.78 15.03 -32.29
CA PRO A 64 2.49 16.18 -32.78
C PRO A 64 3.96 15.79 -32.83
N ALA A 65 4.52 15.85 -34.02
CA ALA A 65 5.94 16.07 -34.18
C ALA A 65 6.35 17.19 -33.19
N LEU A 66 7.10 16.84 -32.15
CA LEU A 66 7.88 17.70 -31.24
C LEU A 66 7.65 19.21 -31.45
N LEU A 67 6.46 19.70 -31.09
CA LEU A 67 6.19 21.14 -31.11
C LEU A 67 6.62 21.72 -29.76
N PRO A 68 7.51 22.74 -29.73
CA PRO A 68 8.04 23.38 -28.51
C PRO A 68 7.03 24.14 -27.63
N GLY A 69 5.74 23.74 -27.58
CA GLY A 69 4.68 24.50 -26.91
C GLY A 69 3.81 23.73 -25.91
N ALA A 70 3.88 22.39 -25.83
CA ALA A 70 3.04 21.60 -24.93
C ALA A 70 3.48 21.70 -23.44
N ALA A 71 4.75 21.99 -23.18
CA ALA A 71 5.26 22.12 -21.81
C ALA A 71 4.66 23.30 -21.03
N ALA A 72 4.16 24.33 -21.74
CA ALA A 72 3.60 25.53 -21.11
C ALA A 72 2.19 25.32 -20.55
N SER A 73 1.36 24.47 -21.18
CA SER A 73 0.03 24.15 -20.64
C SER A 73 0.10 23.28 -19.40
N ASP A 74 1.08 22.37 -19.36
CA ASP A 74 1.22 21.41 -18.27
C ASP A 74 1.72 22.10 -16.99
N SER A 75 2.67 23.04 -17.11
CA SER A 75 3.16 23.80 -15.95
C SER A 75 2.09 24.71 -15.34
N GLN A 76 1.23 25.30 -16.18
CA GLN A 76 0.14 26.14 -15.71
C GLN A 76 -0.96 25.31 -15.05
N GLN A 77 -1.29 24.13 -15.59
CA GLN A 77 -2.23 23.23 -14.94
C GLN A 77 -1.70 22.75 -13.57
N ARG A 78 -0.41 22.36 -13.49
CA ARG A 78 0.22 21.97 -12.22
C ARG A 78 0.18 23.09 -11.19
N ALA A 79 0.45 24.33 -11.59
CA ALA A 79 0.35 25.49 -10.70
C ALA A 79 -1.09 25.68 -10.19
N CYS A 80 -2.10 25.55 -11.05
CA CYS A 80 -3.50 25.58 -10.63
C CYS A 80 -3.87 24.46 -9.66
N ASP A 81 -3.37 23.24 -9.89
CA ASP A 81 -3.64 22.08 -9.04
C ASP A 81 -3.00 22.26 -7.65
N ILE A 82 -1.75 22.74 -7.59
CA ILE A 82 -1.05 23.06 -6.34
C ILE A 82 -1.76 24.18 -5.59
N SER A 83 -2.10 25.28 -6.25
CA SER A 83 -2.84 26.39 -5.61
C SER A 83 -4.17 25.90 -5.05
N SER A 84 -4.90 25.07 -5.79
CA SER A 84 -6.19 24.52 -5.35
C SER A 84 -6.02 23.58 -4.15
N CYS A 85 -5.00 22.72 -4.16
CA CYS A 85 -4.67 21.82 -3.06
C CYS A 85 -4.27 22.59 -1.79
N LEU A 86 -3.35 23.55 -1.91
CA LEU A 86 -2.88 24.36 -0.78
C LEU A 86 -3.98 25.28 -0.22
N ARG A 87 -4.85 25.84 -1.08
CA ARG A 87 -6.04 26.58 -0.62
C ARG A 87 -6.96 25.70 0.22
N TRP A 88 -7.25 24.49 -0.27
CA TRP A 88 -8.08 23.54 0.48
C TRP A 88 -7.44 23.14 1.82
N ILE A 89 -6.14 22.85 1.83
CA ILE A 89 -5.40 22.56 3.07
C ILE A 89 -5.46 23.76 4.03
N ALA A 90 -5.21 24.98 3.53
CA ALA A 90 -5.24 26.19 4.31
C ALA A 90 -6.62 26.42 4.95
N GLU A 91 -7.72 26.19 4.22
CA GLU A 91 -9.07 26.31 4.77
C GLU A 91 -9.36 25.33 5.92
N HIS A 92 -8.84 24.10 5.86
CA HIS A 92 -9.25 23.02 6.77
C HIS A 92 -8.21 22.65 7.84
N ALA A 93 -6.94 23.07 7.72
CA ALA A 93 -5.87 22.63 8.63
C ALA A 93 -5.78 23.41 9.94
N ASP A 94 -5.89 22.75 11.09
CA ASP A 94 -5.65 23.42 12.37
C ASP A 94 -4.14 23.52 12.67
N LEU A 95 -3.51 24.61 12.21
CA LEU A 95 -2.09 24.91 12.41
C LEU A 95 -1.70 25.10 13.90
N SER A 96 -2.69 25.27 14.79
CA SER A 96 -2.47 25.41 16.23
C SER A 96 -2.16 24.06 16.89
N ARG A 97 -2.67 22.97 16.30
CA ARG A 97 -2.50 21.60 16.80
C ARG A 97 -1.39 20.93 16.02
N VAL A 98 -0.22 20.90 16.63
CA VAL A 98 1.00 20.36 16.04
C VAL A 98 1.32 19.02 16.70
N GLU A 99 1.37 17.96 15.90
CA GLU A 99 1.84 16.64 16.33
C GLU A 99 3.12 16.30 15.55
N VAL A 100 4.13 15.74 16.21
CA VAL A 100 5.39 15.36 15.54
C VAL A 100 5.53 13.85 15.60
N LEU A 101 5.74 13.22 14.44
CA LEU A 101 5.87 11.78 14.31
C LEU A 101 7.17 11.40 13.61
N ASP A 102 7.84 10.37 14.15
CA ASP A 102 8.97 9.70 13.49
C ASP A 102 8.43 8.52 12.68
N VAL A 103 8.16 8.75 11.40
CA VAL A 103 7.60 7.76 10.48
C VAL A 103 8.69 6.79 10.03
N GLY A 104 9.77 7.32 9.43
CA GLY A 104 10.92 6.55 8.96
C GLY A 104 10.60 5.55 7.84
N LEU A 105 9.60 5.83 7.00
CA LEU A 105 9.11 4.91 5.97
C LEU A 105 8.99 5.60 4.61
N GLU A 106 9.24 4.82 3.55
CA GLU A 106 8.90 5.21 2.18
C GLU A 106 7.42 4.92 1.93
N VAL A 107 6.72 5.91 1.39
CA VAL A 107 5.30 5.87 1.09
C VAL A 107 5.10 5.85 -0.41
N LEU A 108 4.23 4.97 -0.89
CA LEU A 108 3.90 4.83 -2.31
C LEU A 108 2.46 5.27 -2.57
N VAL A 109 2.26 6.24 -3.46
CA VAL A 109 0.93 6.71 -3.91
C VAL A 109 0.94 6.80 -5.43
N SER A 110 0.08 6.03 -6.09
CA SER A 110 -0.06 6.02 -7.57
C SER A 110 1.28 5.92 -8.32
N GLY A 111 2.20 5.08 -7.83
CA GLY A 111 3.53 4.87 -8.45
C GLY A 111 4.59 5.92 -8.12
N HIS A 112 4.25 6.95 -7.35
CA HIS A 112 5.21 7.91 -6.82
C HIS A 112 5.64 7.49 -5.42
N SER A 113 6.94 7.59 -5.14
CA SER A 113 7.48 7.30 -3.82
C SER A 113 7.94 8.57 -3.11
N ALA A 114 7.65 8.67 -1.82
CA ALA A 114 8.08 9.75 -0.97
C ALA A 114 8.59 9.22 0.37
N ASN A 115 9.77 9.68 0.79
CA ASN A 115 10.36 9.28 2.05
C ASN A 115 9.83 10.18 3.18
N LEU A 116 9.00 9.62 4.05
CA LEU A 116 8.53 10.30 5.26
C LEU A 116 9.43 9.88 6.42
N LYS A 117 10.41 10.72 6.76
CA LYS A 117 11.29 10.52 7.92
C LYS A 117 10.61 11.00 9.20
N ARG A 118 10.76 12.28 9.50
CA ARG A 118 10.15 12.94 10.65
C ARG A 118 9.21 14.01 10.13
N VAL A 119 7.95 13.91 10.49
CA VAL A 119 6.90 14.77 9.97
C VAL A 119 6.19 15.51 11.08
N VAL A 120 5.77 16.72 10.76
CA VAL A 120 4.83 17.52 11.54
C VAL A 120 3.46 17.33 10.93
N GLN A 121 2.47 17.07 11.78
CA GLN A 121 1.09 16.86 11.38
C GLN A 121 0.18 17.97 11.86
N TRP A 122 -0.70 18.40 10.96
CA TRP A 122 -1.84 19.26 11.28
C TRP A 122 -3.15 18.53 10.98
N PRO A 123 -4.06 18.40 11.96
CA PRO A 123 -5.35 17.78 11.72
C PRO A 123 -6.20 18.68 10.82
N LEU A 124 -6.93 18.06 9.89
CA LEU A 124 -7.88 18.72 9.00
C LEU A 124 -9.29 18.56 9.54
N THR A 125 -10.04 19.66 9.65
CA THR A 125 -11.45 19.62 10.03
C THR A 125 -12.29 19.24 8.83
N THR A 126 -12.74 17.98 8.73
CA THR A 126 -13.67 17.55 7.67
C THR A 126 -15.11 17.50 8.19
N PRO A 127 -16.12 17.85 7.37
CA PRO A 127 -17.52 17.75 7.78
C PRO A 127 -17.96 16.30 8.03
N ASP A 128 -17.29 15.34 7.39
CA ASP A 128 -17.62 13.91 7.45
C ASP A 128 -17.12 13.24 8.74
N GLY A 129 -16.45 13.99 9.63
CA GLY A 129 -15.89 13.47 10.88
C GLY A 129 -14.68 12.55 10.68
N ARG A 130 -14.14 12.45 9.46
CA ARG A 130 -12.90 11.71 9.19
C ARG A 130 -11.71 12.51 9.70
N GLU A 131 -10.82 11.83 10.44
CA GLU A 131 -9.58 12.42 10.92
C GLU A 131 -8.51 12.47 9.81
N LEU A 132 -8.71 13.31 8.80
CA LEU A 132 -7.65 13.60 7.83
C LEU A 132 -6.57 14.47 8.47
N ARG A 133 -5.33 14.30 8.04
CA ARG A 133 -4.16 15.03 8.54
C ARG A 133 -3.26 15.39 7.36
N VAL A 134 -2.57 16.52 7.48
CA VAL A 134 -1.48 16.89 6.57
C VAL A 134 -0.17 16.61 7.26
N SER A 135 0.68 15.78 6.66
CA SER A 135 1.99 15.40 7.17
C SER A 135 3.07 16.07 6.33
N VAL A 136 3.79 17.00 6.94
CA VAL A 136 4.86 17.79 6.30
C VAL A 136 6.21 17.41 6.90
N PRO A 137 7.28 17.22 6.10
CA PRO A 137 8.62 17.04 6.64
C PRO A 137 8.99 18.17 7.62
N VAL A 138 9.61 17.83 8.75
CA VAL A 138 9.93 18.82 9.80
C VAL A 138 10.84 19.95 9.29
N GLU A 139 11.68 19.66 8.30
CA GLU A 139 12.57 20.61 7.64
C GLU A 139 11.78 21.70 6.89
N GLN A 140 10.59 21.36 6.39
CA GLN A 140 9.73 22.23 5.59
C GLN A 140 8.58 22.85 6.40
N GLU A 141 8.46 22.52 7.70
CA GLU A 141 7.33 22.96 8.54
C GLU A 141 7.14 24.48 8.51
N ARG A 142 8.23 25.23 8.70
CA ARG A 142 8.17 26.69 8.80
C ARG A 142 7.72 27.34 7.50
N GLU A 143 8.23 26.86 6.38
CA GLU A 143 7.90 27.38 5.05
C GLU A 143 6.45 27.05 4.70
N MET A 144 6.05 25.79 4.84
CA MET A 144 4.69 25.36 4.53
C MET A 144 3.66 26.05 5.44
N ARG A 145 3.97 26.23 6.73
CA ARG A 145 3.12 27.00 7.66
C ARG A 145 2.92 28.44 7.17
N ALA A 146 4.01 29.12 6.79
CA ALA A 146 3.92 30.49 6.29
C ALA A 146 3.07 30.58 5.02
N ILE A 147 3.26 29.64 4.07
CA ILE A 147 2.44 29.57 2.84
C ILE A 147 0.96 29.39 3.19
N LEU A 148 0.62 28.46 4.09
CA LEU A 148 -0.77 28.21 4.47
C LEU A 148 -1.40 29.40 5.22
N GLU A 149 -0.63 30.12 6.05
CA GLU A 149 -1.07 31.35 6.71
C GLU A 149 -1.31 32.49 5.71
N ASP A 150 -0.41 32.68 4.74
CA ASP A 150 -0.56 33.69 3.69
C ASP A 150 -1.78 33.39 2.81
N VAL A 151 -1.99 32.12 2.42
CA VAL A 151 -3.17 31.68 1.65
C VAL A 151 -4.45 31.89 2.44
N ARG A 152 -4.45 31.72 3.77
CA ARG A 152 -5.62 32.04 4.63
C ARG A 152 -5.97 33.52 4.62
N VAL A 153 -4.96 34.39 4.67
CA VAL A 153 -5.18 35.84 4.73
C VAL A 153 -5.57 36.41 3.37
N LEU A 154 -4.93 35.93 2.30
CA LEU A 154 -5.14 36.41 0.93
C LEU A 154 -6.32 35.71 0.22
N GLY A 155 -6.69 34.51 0.67
CA GLY A 155 -7.70 33.64 0.04
C GLY A 155 -7.18 32.83 -1.15
N ASP A 156 -6.00 33.17 -1.67
CA ASP A 156 -5.36 32.44 -2.76
C ASP A 156 -3.83 32.48 -2.67
N LEU A 157 -3.18 31.51 -3.30
CA LEU A 157 -1.74 31.47 -3.42
C LEU A 157 -1.29 32.43 -4.53
N ASP A 158 -0.25 33.23 -4.25
CA ASP A 158 0.36 34.08 -5.26
C ASP A 158 0.83 33.25 -6.48
N ALA A 159 0.54 33.75 -7.69
CA ALA A 159 0.79 33.02 -8.93
C ALA A 159 2.29 32.72 -9.14
N ALA A 160 3.19 33.62 -8.74
CA ALA A 160 4.63 33.37 -8.87
C ALA A 160 5.09 32.26 -7.91
N THR A 161 4.56 32.26 -6.69
CA THR A 161 4.80 31.19 -5.70
C THR A 161 4.24 29.84 -6.17
N ALA A 162 3.03 29.82 -6.72
CA ALA A 162 2.42 28.61 -7.28
C ALA A 162 3.25 28.01 -8.42
N HIS A 163 3.76 28.85 -9.33
CA HIS A 163 4.64 28.40 -10.42
C HIS A 163 5.99 27.90 -9.93
N LEU A 164 6.56 28.52 -8.88
CA LEU A 164 7.80 28.06 -8.27
C LEU A 164 7.62 26.67 -7.65
N LEU A 165 6.53 26.46 -6.92
CA LEU A 165 6.20 25.15 -6.36
C LEU A 165 5.92 24.12 -7.45
N ALA A 166 5.17 24.47 -8.50
CA ALA A 166 4.88 23.56 -9.62
C ALA A 166 6.10 23.14 -10.44
N ALA A 167 7.23 23.85 -10.28
CA ALA A 167 8.48 23.47 -10.91
C ALA A 167 9.16 22.27 -10.21
N THR A 168 8.92 22.09 -8.91
CA THR A 168 9.57 21.06 -8.08
C THR A 168 8.60 20.03 -7.51
N TRP A 169 7.34 20.41 -7.32
CA TRP A 169 6.28 19.59 -6.73
C TRP A 169 5.21 19.20 -7.74
N GLU A 170 4.61 18.04 -7.51
CA GLU A 170 3.48 17.51 -8.28
C GLU A 170 2.39 17.02 -7.33
N VAL A 171 1.12 17.33 -7.64
CA VAL A 171 -0.04 16.82 -6.89
C VAL A 171 -0.42 15.45 -7.45
N VAL A 172 -0.25 14.41 -6.65
CA VAL A 172 -0.52 13.03 -7.00
C VAL A 172 -1.68 12.50 -6.17
N PRO A 173 -2.92 12.52 -6.69
CA PRO A 173 -4.04 11.83 -6.05
C PRO A 173 -3.88 10.31 -6.23
N GLY A 174 -4.28 9.55 -5.22
CA GLY A 174 -4.13 8.11 -5.28
C GLY A 174 -4.65 7.36 -4.07
N GLU A 175 -4.13 6.16 -3.97
CA GLU A 175 -4.46 5.17 -2.96
C GLU A 175 -3.19 4.84 -2.17
N LEU A 176 -3.30 4.84 -0.86
CA LEU A 176 -2.24 4.53 0.08
C LEU A 176 -2.51 3.16 0.71
N ALA A 177 -1.55 2.25 0.56
CA ALA A 177 -1.55 0.98 1.30
C ALA A 177 -1.15 1.24 2.75
N THR A 178 -2.06 0.95 3.68
CA THR A 178 -1.78 1.06 5.11
C THR A 178 -1.24 -0.25 5.68
N CYS A 179 -0.80 -0.22 6.94
CA CYS A 179 -0.27 -1.38 7.66
C CYS A 179 -1.29 -2.52 7.83
N HIS A 180 -2.56 -2.22 7.61
CA HIS A 180 -3.62 -3.21 7.59
C HIS A 180 -3.74 -3.78 6.17
N PRO A 181 -3.51 -5.09 5.97
CA PRO A 181 -3.33 -5.71 4.65
C PRO A 181 -4.57 -5.63 3.75
N THR A 182 -5.71 -5.16 4.27
CA THR A 182 -6.99 -5.08 3.57
C THR A 182 -7.53 -3.66 3.40
N SER A 183 -6.88 -2.63 3.96
CA SER A 183 -7.36 -1.25 3.81
C SER A 183 -6.41 -0.43 2.94
N VAL A 184 -6.91 -0.16 1.74
CA VAL A 184 -6.40 0.89 0.88
C VAL A 184 -7.22 2.15 1.16
N GLU A 185 -6.55 3.26 1.42
CA GLU A 185 -7.20 4.52 1.77
C GLU A 185 -6.89 5.60 0.73
N PRO A 186 -7.85 6.48 0.39
CA PRO A 186 -7.57 7.58 -0.51
C PRO A 186 -6.57 8.56 0.12
N ALA A 187 -5.58 8.97 -0.66
CA ALA A 187 -4.54 9.89 -0.23
C ALA A 187 -4.19 10.88 -1.34
N VAL A 188 -3.68 12.04 -0.95
CA VAL A 188 -3.06 13.00 -1.87
C VAL A 188 -1.61 13.19 -1.44
N LEU A 189 -0.69 12.98 -2.36
CA LEU A 189 0.73 13.20 -2.17
C LEU A 189 1.16 14.42 -2.98
N LEU A 190 1.69 15.44 -2.33
CA LEU A 190 2.52 16.44 -2.97
C LEU A 190 3.92 15.83 -3.06
N ALA A 191 4.29 15.31 -4.23
CA ALA A 191 5.57 14.65 -4.45
C ALA A 191 6.62 15.67 -4.92
N ASN A 192 7.78 15.70 -4.28
CA ASN A 192 8.95 16.46 -4.74
C ASN A 192 9.86 15.56 -5.60
N GLN A 193 10.51 16.14 -6.60
CA GLN A 193 11.51 15.46 -7.44
C GLN A 193 12.68 14.85 -6.65
N ASP A 194 12.98 15.40 -5.47
CA ASP A 194 14.04 14.90 -4.59
C ASP A 194 13.62 13.66 -3.75
N GLY A 195 12.39 13.17 -3.92
CA GLY A 195 11.85 12.03 -3.17
C GLY A 195 11.31 12.38 -1.78
N GLU A 196 11.22 13.67 -1.46
CA GLU A 196 10.45 14.16 -0.31
C GLU A 196 8.97 14.31 -0.69
N GLY A 197 8.08 14.35 0.30
CA GLY A 197 6.67 14.54 0.02
C GLY A 197 5.87 15.06 1.21
N ILE A 198 4.77 15.74 0.89
CA ILE A 198 3.74 16.13 1.86
C ILE A 198 2.52 15.27 1.62
N LEU A 199 2.08 14.57 2.66
CA LEU A 199 1.00 13.58 2.56
C LEU A 199 -0.27 14.10 3.22
N VAL A 200 -1.39 14.04 2.50
CA VAL A 200 -2.73 14.28 3.01
C VAL A 200 -3.49 12.94 3.05
N ALA A 201 -3.68 12.40 4.24
CA ALA A 201 -4.36 11.12 4.46
C ALA A 201 -4.80 10.95 5.92
N THR A 202 -5.49 9.85 6.23
CA THR A 202 -5.78 9.34 7.59
C THR A 202 -4.57 8.69 8.26
N TRP A 203 -3.50 8.46 7.49
CA TRP A 203 -2.22 7.89 7.93
C TRP A 203 -1.08 8.86 7.55
N PRO A 204 0.03 8.95 8.31
CA PRO A 204 0.38 8.18 9.51
C PRO A 204 -0.32 8.68 10.78
N THR A 205 -0.47 7.78 11.75
CA THR A 205 -0.85 8.12 13.14
C THR A 205 0.08 7.40 14.09
N ALA A 206 0.24 7.92 15.32
CA ALA A 206 1.06 7.25 16.34
C ALA A 206 0.61 5.78 16.54
N ALA A 207 -0.70 5.54 16.64
CA ALA A 207 -1.26 4.20 16.80
C ALA A 207 -0.99 3.28 15.59
N ALA A 208 -1.10 3.80 14.36
CA ALA A 208 -0.81 3.02 13.16
C ALA A 208 0.69 2.72 13.02
N LEU A 209 1.56 3.68 13.35
CA LEU A 209 3.01 3.47 13.38
C LEU A 209 3.41 2.49 14.47
N ASP A 210 2.79 2.54 15.64
CA ASP A 210 3.05 1.58 16.72
C ASP A 210 2.52 0.19 16.37
N SER A 211 1.38 0.10 15.70
CA SER A 211 0.85 -1.18 15.18
C SER A 211 1.74 -1.75 14.09
N PHE A 212 2.24 -0.88 13.18
CA PHE A 212 3.23 -1.25 12.18
C PHE A 212 4.49 -1.76 12.86
N ARG A 213 5.08 -0.97 13.76
CA ARG A 213 6.27 -1.35 14.51
C ARG A 213 6.02 -2.63 15.30
N ALA A 214 4.89 -2.81 15.96
CA ALA A 214 4.55 -4.01 16.72
C ALA A 214 4.44 -5.24 15.81
N ALA A 215 3.75 -5.13 14.68
CA ALA A 215 3.66 -6.20 13.68
C ALA A 215 5.04 -6.56 13.10
N HIS A 216 5.94 -5.58 13.00
CA HIS A 216 7.32 -5.78 12.54
C HIS A 216 8.29 -6.09 13.70
N SER A 217 7.86 -5.96 14.96
CA SER A 217 8.65 -6.23 16.18
C SER A 217 8.31 -7.58 16.79
N SER A 218 7.13 -8.13 16.52
CA SER A 218 6.71 -9.39 17.08
C SER A 218 7.40 -10.55 16.36
N VAL A 219 8.48 -10.99 17.01
CA VAL A 219 9.37 -12.14 16.72
C VAL A 219 10.64 -11.73 15.96
N GLY A 220 11.40 -10.82 16.58
CA GLY A 220 12.83 -10.64 16.27
C GLY A 220 13.33 -9.19 16.27
N GLY A 221 12.47 -8.19 16.12
CA GLY A 221 12.93 -6.83 15.82
C GLY A 221 13.37 -6.68 14.36
N SER A 222 13.85 -5.50 13.97
CA SER A 222 14.38 -5.28 12.61
C SER A 222 15.50 -6.29 12.34
N PRO A 223 15.53 -6.93 11.16
CA PRO A 223 16.61 -7.86 10.84
C PRO A 223 17.95 -7.12 10.93
N LEU A 224 18.90 -7.72 11.66
CA LEU A 224 20.24 -7.18 11.80
C LEU A 224 21.09 -7.64 10.61
N VAL A 225 22.06 -6.82 10.23
CA VAL A 225 23.09 -7.24 9.25
C VAL A 225 23.77 -8.50 9.79
N GLY A 226 23.79 -9.54 8.96
CA GLY A 226 24.26 -10.89 9.33
C GLY A 226 23.15 -11.92 9.53
N GLU A 227 21.88 -11.49 9.67
CA GLU A 227 20.77 -12.39 9.94
C GLU A 227 20.14 -12.98 8.68
N ARG A 228 19.45 -14.11 8.87
CA ARG A 228 18.68 -14.80 7.83
C ARG A 228 17.33 -14.13 7.65
N VAL A 229 17.07 -13.69 6.43
CA VAL A 229 15.88 -12.94 6.04
C VAL A 229 15.27 -13.53 4.78
N GLU A 230 14.02 -13.20 4.53
CA GLU A 230 13.38 -13.34 3.23
C GLU A 230 13.18 -11.95 2.64
N VAL A 231 13.47 -11.80 1.35
CA VAL A 231 13.25 -10.58 0.59
C VAL A 231 12.26 -10.82 -0.53
N ASP A 232 11.26 -9.96 -0.68
CA ASP A 232 10.35 -9.95 -1.83
C ASP A 232 11.02 -9.25 -3.02
N TYR A 233 11.24 -10.00 -4.09
CA TYR A 233 11.82 -9.52 -5.33
C TYR A 233 11.00 -10.06 -6.51
N GLU A 234 10.48 -9.16 -7.35
CA GLU A 234 9.61 -9.50 -8.49
C GLU A 234 8.38 -10.36 -8.09
N GLY A 235 7.83 -10.13 -6.89
CA GLY A 235 6.66 -10.84 -6.36
C GLY A 235 6.96 -12.24 -5.84
N GLN A 236 8.23 -12.59 -5.65
CA GLN A 236 8.67 -13.86 -5.08
C GLN A 236 9.57 -13.61 -3.87
N TRP A 237 9.34 -14.39 -2.80
CA TRP A 237 10.17 -14.34 -1.60
C TRP A 237 11.40 -15.23 -1.74
N TYR A 238 12.57 -14.64 -1.54
CA TYR A 238 13.84 -15.35 -1.57
C TYR A 238 14.50 -15.31 -0.20
N SER A 239 14.86 -16.48 0.32
CA SER A 239 15.67 -16.58 1.55
C SER A 239 17.11 -16.15 1.27
N GLY A 240 17.71 -15.46 2.23
CA GLY A 240 19.08 -14.98 2.13
C GLY A 240 19.62 -14.45 3.44
N LEU A 241 20.76 -13.80 3.35
CA LEU A 241 21.46 -13.20 4.48
C LEU A 241 21.52 -11.68 4.29
N LEU A 242 21.00 -10.93 5.26
CA LEU A 242 20.98 -9.48 5.20
C LEU A 242 22.41 -8.95 5.29
N HIS A 243 22.91 -8.38 4.20
CA HIS A 243 24.30 -7.97 4.08
C HIS A 243 24.53 -6.50 4.45
N SER A 244 23.60 -5.62 4.09
CA SER A 244 23.69 -4.19 4.38
C SER A 244 22.30 -3.56 4.39
N VAL A 245 22.16 -2.49 5.18
CA VAL A 245 21.00 -1.58 5.10
C VAL A 245 21.58 -0.19 4.94
N ASP A 246 21.20 0.51 3.87
CA ASP A 246 21.68 1.87 3.62
C ASP A 246 20.84 2.93 4.34
N SER A 247 21.33 4.16 4.34
CA SER A 247 20.64 5.31 4.94
C SER A 247 19.37 5.72 4.18
N THR A 248 19.12 5.15 3.01
CA THR A 248 17.90 5.39 2.21
C THR A 248 16.81 4.37 2.52
N GLY A 249 17.08 3.39 3.39
CA GLY A 249 16.12 2.35 3.74
C GLY A 249 16.08 1.21 2.73
N ARG A 250 17.12 1.03 1.90
CA ARG A 250 17.27 -0.16 1.06
C ARG A 250 18.13 -1.20 1.76
N ALA A 251 17.67 -2.44 1.66
CA ALA A 251 18.37 -3.62 2.13
C ALA A 251 19.08 -4.31 0.97
N GLY A 252 20.34 -4.65 1.17
CA GLY A 252 21.08 -5.60 0.33
C GLY A 252 21.04 -6.98 0.97
N VAL A 253 20.44 -7.94 0.28
CA VAL A 253 20.32 -9.34 0.74
C VAL A 253 21.11 -10.23 -0.21
N VAL A 254 21.99 -11.06 0.34
CA VAL A 254 22.62 -12.16 -0.41
C VAL A 254 21.64 -13.32 -0.41
N CYS A 255 20.86 -13.47 -1.49
CA CYS A 255 19.90 -14.56 -1.60
C CYS A 255 20.62 -15.90 -1.78
N ASP A 256 20.11 -16.96 -1.16
CA ASP A 256 20.70 -18.32 -1.21
C ASP A 256 20.73 -18.91 -2.63
N VAL A 257 19.91 -18.38 -3.53
CA VAL A 257 19.77 -18.81 -4.93
C VAL A 257 20.70 -18.05 -5.89
N ASP A 258 21.26 -16.93 -5.45
CA ASP A 258 22.09 -16.07 -6.30
C ASP A 258 23.53 -16.60 -6.41
N ALA A 259 24.22 -16.22 -7.49
CA ALA A 259 25.64 -16.53 -7.62
C ALA A 259 26.46 -15.73 -6.58
N PRO A 260 27.61 -16.25 -6.11
CA PRO A 260 28.47 -15.54 -5.18
C PRO A 260 28.82 -14.13 -5.67
N GLY A 261 28.63 -13.12 -4.82
CA GLY A 261 28.91 -11.72 -5.13
C GLY A 261 27.73 -10.92 -5.70
N ILE A 262 26.57 -11.56 -5.91
CA ILE A 262 25.32 -10.87 -6.27
C ILE A 262 24.55 -10.49 -4.99
N LEU A 263 24.04 -9.25 -4.97
CA LEU A 263 23.19 -8.73 -3.90
C LEU A 263 21.84 -8.33 -4.51
N THR A 264 20.75 -8.86 -3.96
CA THR A 264 19.40 -8.39 -4.25
C THR A 264 19.14 -7.14 -3.43
N ILE A 265 18.85 -6.02 -4.10
CA ILE A 265 18.54 -4.74 -3.46
C ILE A 265 17.02 -4.54 -3.45
N ALA A 266 16.43 -4.40 -2.27
CA ALA A 266 15.00 -4.15 -2.10
C ALA A 266 14.76 -3.09 -1.02
N GLY A 267 13.56 -2.51 -0.97
CA GLY A 267 13.17 -1.67 0.17
C GLY A 267 13.16 -2.49 1.46
N PHE A 268 13.50 -1.89 2.60
CA PHE A 268 13.57 -2.60 3.88
C PHE A 268 12.21 -3.17 4.29
N GLY A 269 11.09 -2.56 3.85
CA GLY A 269 9.74 -3.10 4.04
C GLY A 269 9.46 -4.40 3.25
N SER A 270 10.25 -4.68 2.22
CA SER A 270 10.22 -5.95 1.47
C SER A 270 11.09 -7.03 2.10
N VAL A 271 11.71 -6.77 3.26
CA VAL A 271 12.55 -7.74 3.98
C VAL A 271 11.87 -8.15 5.27
N ARG A 272 11.78 -9.46 5.50
CA ARG A 272 11.25 -10.01 6.76
C ARG A 272 12.22 -11.03 7.34
N ARG A 273 12.23 -11.18 8.67
CA ARG A 273 12.98 -12.26 9.32
C ARG A 273 12.37 -13.61 8.95
N ILE A 274 13.23 -14.60 8.69
CA ILE A 274 12.78 -15.99 8.69
C ILE A 274 12.55 -16.34 10.15
N ALA A 275 11.33 -16.76 10.50
CA ALA A 275 11.08 -17.30 11.83
C ALA A 275 12.08 -18.43 12.05
N SER A 276 13.05 -18.20 12.95
CA SER A 276 14.00 -19.23 13.28
C SER A 276 13.19 -20.35 13.91
N GLU A 277 12.93 -21.40 13.13
CA GLU A 277 12.67 -22.72 13.68
C GLU A 277 13.96 -23.10 14.41
N VAL A 278 14.13 -22.57 15.62
CA VAL A 278 14.91 -23.27 16.62
C VAL A 278 14.06 -24.52 16.88
N PRO A 279 14.42 -25.71 16.37
CA PRO A 279 13.74 -26.92 16.82
C PRO A 279 13.80 -26.86 18.34
N PRO A 280 12.68 -26.98 19.07
CA PRO A 280 12.68 -26.85 20.53
C PRO A 280 13.76 -27.77 21.07
N LEU A 281 14.87 -27.17 21.50
CA LEU A 281 16.01 -27.91 22.00
C LEU A 281 15.55 -28.52 23.32
N PHE A 282 15.11 -29.78 23.23
CA PHE A 282 14.99 -30.71 24.33
C PHE A 282 14.58 -30.06 25.65
N THR A 283 13.27 -29.82 25.84
CA THR A 283 12.74 -29.98 27.20
C THR A 283 12.87 -31.46 27.53
N ASP A 284 13.92 -31.74 28.30
CA ASP A 284 14.31 -33.01 28.86
C ASP A 284 13.10 -33.75 29.46
N SER A 285 12.52 -34.70 28.72
CA SER A 285 11.74 -35.81 29.31
C SER A 285 11.36 -36.88 28.28
N ALA A 286 11.63 -38.10 28.72
CA ALA A 286 11.17 -39.39 28.22
C ALA A 286 11.87 -39.94 26.96
N MET A 287 12.90 -40.76 27.24
CA MET A 287 13.17 -41.99 26.48
C MET A 287 11.88 -42.61 25.92
N THR A 288 11.74 -42.75 24.61
CA THR A 288 11.17 -43.98 24.03
C THR A 288 11.76 -44.21 22.64
N LEU A 289 12.01 -45.50 22.41
CA LEU A 289 12.82 -46.14 21.40
C LEU A 289 12.27 -46.09 19.96
N LEU A 290 13.21 -46.12 19.01
CA LEU A 290 13.19 -46.81 17.71
C LEU A 290 12.13 -46.39 16.68
N SER A 291 12.58 -45.80 15.57
CA SER A 291 12.45 -46.44 14.25
C SER A 291 13.20 -45.71 13.13
N ARG A 292 13.88 -46.52 12.32
CA ARG A 292 14.58 -46.20 11.07
C ARG A 292 13.56 -45.88 9.97
N GLY A 293 13.81 -44.86 9.14
CA GLY A 293 13.01 -44.63 7.93
C GLY A 293 13.52 -43.54 7.00
N ARG A 294 14.34 -43.92 6.01
CA ARG A 294 14.51 -43.37 4.64
C ARG A 294 14.32 -41.86 4.37
N ALA A 295 15.41 -41.22 3.96
CA ALA A 295 15.41 -39.91 3.28
C ALA A 295 14.89 -39.99 1.82
N PRO A 296 14.10 -39.02 1.34
CA PRO A 296 13.82 -38.86 -0.08
C PRO A 296 14.91 -38.04 -0.79
N ARG A 297 15.24 -38.47 -2.01
CA ARG A 297 16.23 -37.87 -2.91
C ARG A 297 15.71 -36.56 -3.51
N SER A 298 16.54 -35.51 -3.42
CA SER A 298 16.38 -34.24 -4.12
C SER A 298 16.34 -34.42 -5.65
N ARG A 299 15.34 -33.80 -6.30
CA ARG A 299 15.23 -33.69 -7.76
C ARG A 299 16.07 -32.52 -8.25
N ALA A 300 17.10 -32.81 -9.04
CA ALA A 300 17.88 -31.82 -9.76
C ALA A 300 17.03 -31.17 -10.89
N CYS A 301 16.85 -29.85 -10.83
CA CYS A 301 16.38 -29.04 -11.95
C CYS A 301 17.50 -28.91 -12.99
N ARG A 302 17.34 -29.55 -14.15
CA ARG A 302 18.12 -29.23 -15.35
C ARG A 302 17.48 -28.01 -16.03
N ARG A 303 18.21 -26.89 -16.15
CA ARG A 303 17.90 -25.85 -17.13
C ARG A 303 18.82 -26.01 -18.35
N ALA A 304 18.19 -26.00 -19.52
CA ALA A 304 18.83 -26.04 -20.82
C ALA A 304 19.55 -24.72 -21.11
N ARG A 305 20.75 -24.81 -21.70
CA ARG A 305 21.46 -23.70 -22.32
C ARG A 305 20.83 -23.41 -23.69
N SER A 306 20.37 -22.18 -23.92
CA SER A 306 20.24 -21.66 -25.30
C SER A 306 21.61 -21.14 -25.73
N ALA A 307 22.06 -21.61 -26.88
CA ALA A 307 23.20 -21.06 -27.62
C ALA A 307 22.74 -19.91 -28.52
N MET A 308 23.72 -19.06 -28.86
CA MET A 308 23.69 -17.95 -29.83
C MET A 308 23.06 -18.33 -31.17
#